data_AF-A0A8B8MZC5-F1
#
_entry.id   AF-A0A8B8MZC5-F1
#
_cell.length_a   1.000
_cell.length_b   1.000
_cell.length_c   1.000
_cell.angle_alpha   90.00
_cell.angle_beta   90.00
_cell.angle_gamma   90.00
#
_symmetry.space_group_name_H-M   'P 1'
#
loop_
_entity.id
_entity.type
_entity.pdbx_description
1 polymer ?
#
loop_
_entity_poly.entity_id
_entity_poly.type
_entity_poly.pdbx_seq_one_letter_code
_entity_poly.pdbx_strand_id
1 'polypeptide(L)' 'MNAMDWRHGITMAVDAVVTNLKSRARMISTSEEIAQVGTISANGEREIGELIAKAMEKVGKEGVITISGGKDIIQ' A
#
# COMPACT_ATOMS: atom_id res chain seq x y z
N MET A 1 -13.39 29.09 -23.35
CA MET A 1 -12.90 28.06 -22.41
C MET A 1 -14.06 27.72 -21.49
N ASN A 2 -14.64 26.54 -21.68
CA ASN A 2 -15.82 26.11 -20.93
C ASN A 2 -15.41 25.13 -19.82
N ALA A 3 -16.20 25.00 -18.76
CA ALA A 3 -15.91 24.13 -17.61
C ALA A 3 -15.65 22.65 -18.00
N MET A 4 -16.21 22.21 -19.13
CA MET A 4 -15.97 20.87 -19.68
C MET A 4 -14.55 20.68 -20.21
N ASP A 5 -13.92 21.71 -20.81
CA ASP A 5 -12.56 21.62 -21.33
C ASP A 5 -11.55 21.45 -20.19
N TRP A 6 -11.80 22.13 -19.07
CA TRP A 6 -11.00 22.01 -17.85
C TRP A 6 -11.12 20.63 -17.23
N ARG A 7 -12.34 20.09 -17.13
CA ARG A 7 -12.55 18.73 -16.64
C ARG A 7 -11.85 17.71 -17.53
N HIS A 8 -11.95 17.86 -18.86
CA HIS A 8 -11.32 16.95 -19.81
C HIS A 8 -9.79 17.01 -19.71
N GLY A 9 -9.21 18.21 -19.62
CA GLY A 9 -7.77 18.40 -19.44
C GLY A 9 -7.25 17.78 -18.14
N ILE A 10 -7.99 17.92 -17.03
CA ILE A 10 -7.65 17.30 -15.75
C ILE A 10 -7.70 15.78 -15.85
N THR A 11 -8.75 15.21 -16.46
CA THR A 11 -8.85 13.75 -16.65
C THR A 11 -7.69 13.21 -17.48
N MET A 12 -7.34 13.87 -18.59
CA MET A 12 -6.21 13.47 -19.42
C MET A 12 -4.87 13.52 -18.67
N ALA A 13 -4.67 14.56 -17.85
CA ALA A 13 -3.46 14.69 -17.03
C ALA A 13 -3.38 13.58 -15.97
N VAL A 14 -4.50 13.28 -15.29
CA VAL A 14 -4.57 12.19 -14.31
C VAL A 14 -4.28 10.84 -14.98
N ASP A 15 -4.86 10.56 -16.14
CA ASP A 15 -4.64 9.30 -16.87
C ASP A 15 -3.17 9.14 -17.30
N ALA A 16 -2.54 10.22 -17.77
CA ALA A 16 -1.12 10.22 -18.12
C ALA A 16 -0.23 9.95 -16.88
N VAL A 17 -0.56 10.57 -15.75
CA VAL A 17 0.17 10.37 -14.48
C VAL A 17 0.00 8.94 -13.98
N VAL A 18 -1.22 8.41 -13.96
CA VAL A 18 -1.48 7.01 -13.56
C VAL A 18 -0.72 6.04 -14.45
N THR A 19 -0.69 6.28 -15.76
CA THR A 19 0.07 5.44 -16.70
C THR A 19 1.56 5.49 -16.41
N ASN A 20 2.11 6.68 -16.13
CA ASN A 20 3.51 6.83 -15.79
C ASN A 20 3.86 6.14 -14.46
N LEU A 21 3.03 6.30 -13.43
CA LEU A 21 3.23 5.60 -12.15
C LEU A 21 3.22 4.07 -12.34
N LYS A 22 2.28 3.54 -13.13
CA LYS A 22 2.23 2.10 -13.43
C LYS A 22 3.49 1.61 -14.13
N SER A 23 4.06 2.38 -15.07
CA SER A 23 5.31 2.01 -15.74
C SER A 23 6.54 2.02 -14.81
N ARG A 24 6.50 2.82 -13.74
CA ARG A 24 7.57 2.92 -12.73
C ARG A 24 7.36 1.98 -11.53
N ALA A 25 6.18 1.38 -11.42
CA ALA A 25 5.85 0.49 -10.32
C ALA A 25 6.78 -0.73 -10.37
N ARG A 26 7.46 -0.98 -9.25
CA ARG A 26 8.31 -2.16 -9.10
C ARG A 26 7.56 -3.17 -8.25
N MET A 27 7.37 -4.38 -8.77
CA MET A 27 6.80 -5.46 -7.96
C MET A 27 7.78 -5.83 -6.86
N ILE A 28 7.28 -5.85 -5.62
CA ILE A 28 8.03 -6.37 -4.48
C ILE A 28 8.01 -7.89 -4.51
N SER A 29 9.15 -8.51 -4.20
CA SER A 29 9.32 -9.96 -4.28
C SER A 29 9.93 -10.58 -3.04
N THR A 30 10.63 -9.79 -2.23
CA THR A 30 11.30 -10.30 -1.02
C THR A 30 10.50 -9.98 0.24
N SER A 31 10.68 -10.81 1.26
CA SER A 31 10.09 -10.59 2.58
C SER A 31 10.65 -9.34 3.25
N GLU A 32 11.92 -8.97 3.01
CA GLU A 32 12.49 -7.71 3.49
C GLU A 32 11.80 -6.48 2.90
N GLU A 33 11.45 -6.49 1.61
CA GLU A 33 10.71 -5.39 0.97
C GLU A 33 9.31 -5.24 1.57
N ILE A 34 8.64 -6.36 1.85
CA ILE A 34 7.33 -6.38 2.52
C ILE A 34 7.46 -5.81 3.94
N ALA A 35 8.48 -6.22 4.69
CA ALA A 35 8.74 -5.73 6.03
C ALA A 35 9.00 -4.21 6.02
N GLN A 36 9.82 -3.73 5.09
CA GLN A 36 10.13 -2.30 4.94
C GLN A 36 8.89 -1.47 4.63
N VAL A 37 8.07 -1.91 3.67
CA VAL A 37 6.81 -1.24 3.33
C VAL A 37 5.84 -1.29 4.51
N GLY A 38 5.77 -2.43 5.21
CA GLY A 38 4.98 -2.58 6.43
C GLY A 38 5.43 -1.64 7.54
N THR A 39 6.73 -1.50 7.78
CA THR A 39 7.30 -0.57 8.77
C THR A 39 6.99 0.88 8.43
N ILE A 40 7.18 1.30 7.17
CA ILE A 40 6.86 2.68 6.74
C ILE A 40 5.36 2.96 6.91
N SER A 41 4.51 1.98 6.58
CA SER A 41 3.05 2.11 6.69
C SER A 41 2.57 2.12 8.14
N ALA A 42 3.28 1.42 9.03
CA ALA A 42 3.03 1.35 10.47
C ALA A 42 3.72 2.49 11.24
N ASN A 43 3.83 3.69 10.65
CA ASN A 43 4.42 4.87 11.30
C ASN A 43 5.89 4.68 11.79
N GLY A 44 6.66 3.82 11.12
CA GLY A 44 8.06 3.54 11.46
C GLY A 44 8.24 2.41 12.48
N GLU A 45 7.17 1.73 12.90
CA GLU A 45 7.27 0.62 13.84
C GLU A 45 7.80 -0.65 13.15
N ARG A 46 9.07 -0.98 13.45
CA ARG A 46 9.77 -2.11 12.83
C ARG A 46 9.14 -3.46 13.21
N GLU A 47 8.68 -3.58 14.45
CA GLU A 47 8.07 -4.79 14.99
C GLU A 47 6.75 -5.14 14.27
N ILE A 48 5.91 -4.14 13.98
CA ILE A 48 4.68 -4.31 13.20
C ILE A 48 5.02 -4.73 11.76
N GLY A 49 6.00 -4.10 11.13
CA GLY A 49 6.44 -4.48 9.77
C GLY A 49 6.94 -5.93 9.69
N GLU A 50 7.71 -6.38 10.69
CA GLU A 50 8.17 -7.78 10.77
C GLU A 50 7.01 -8.77 11.01
N LEU A 51 6.04 -8.40 11.85
CA LEU A 51 4.83 -9.20 12.07
C LEU A 51 4.00 -9.34 10.79
N ILE A 52 3.85 -8.25 10.03
CA ILE A 52 3.15 -8.26 8.73
C ILE A 52 3.90 -9.15 7.74
N ALA A 53 5.24 -9.02 7.63
CA ALA A 53 6.03 -9.85 6.72
C ALA A 53 5.91 -11.34 7.05
N LYS A 54 5.99 -11.72 8.33
CA LYS A 54 5.79 -13.11 8.77
C LYS A 54 4.38 -13.62 8.49
N ALA A 55 3.36 -12.78 8.70
CA ALA A 55 1.98 -13.14 8.40
C ALA A 55 1.78 -13.33 6.88
N MET A 56 2.34 -12.45 6.05
CA MET A 56 2.31 -12.54 4.59
C MET A 56 3.05 -13.77 4.07
N GLU A 57 4.19 -14.15 4.66
CA GLU A 57 4.93 -15.36 4.31
C GLU A 57 4.13 -16.64 4.60
N LYS A 58 3.42 -16.66 5.73
CA LYS A 58 2.60 -17.81 6.14
C LYS A 58 1.31 -17.97 5.30
N VAL A 59 0.74 -16.85 4.88
CA VAL A 59 -0.56 -16.78 4.18
C VAL A 59 -0.39 -16.83 2.64
N GLY A 60 0.77 -16.42 2.13
CA GLY A 60 1.04 -16.33 0.70
C GLY A 60 0.48 -15.05 0.06
N LYS A 61 0.83 -14.81 -1.21
CA LYS A 61 0.57 -13.53 -1.92
C LYS A 61 -0.90 -13.16 -2.09
N GLU A 62 -1.82 -14.12 -2.01
CA GLU A 62 -3.25 -13.91 -2.26
C GLU A 62 -4.13 -14.12 -1.03
N GLY A 63 -3.56 -14.43 0.13
CA GLY A 63 -4.38 -14.71 1.30
C GLY A 63 -4.74 -13.47 2.10
N VAL A 64 -5.83 -13.58 2.85
CA VAL A 64 -6.42 -12.49 3.63
C VAL A 64 -5.90 -12.56 5.06
N ILE A 65 -5.26 -11.47 5.52
CA ILE A 65 -4.86 -11.32 6.93
C ILE A 65 -5.96 -10.54 7.63
N THR A 66 -6.61 -11.17 8.60
CA THR A 66 -7.58 -10.48 9.47
C THR A 66 -6.93 -10.22 10.81
N ILE A 67 -7.01 -8.97 11.28
CA ILE A 67 -6.74 -8.62 12.66
C ILE A 67 -8.05 -8.66 13.43
N SER A 68 -8.09 -9.39 14.53
CA SER A 68 -9.13 -9.25 15.54
C SER A 68 -8.57 -8.34 16.62
N GLY A 69 -9.21 -7.17 16.81
CA GLY A 69 -8.75 -6.12 17.71
C GLY A 69 -8.33 -6.67 19.06
N GLY A 70 -7.07 -6.43 19.43
CA GLY A 70 -6.60 -6.61 20.79
C GLY A 70 -7.45 -5.71 21.68
N LYS A 71 -8.12 -6.34 22.65
CA LYS A 71 -8.86 -5.74 23.76
C LYS A 71 -8.41 -4.32 24.06
N ASP A 72 -9.33 -3.36 23.96
CA ASP A 72 -9.15 -2.00 24.45
C ASP A 72 -8.50 -2.05 25.84
N ILE A 73 -7.24 -1.63 25.91
CA ILE A 73 -6.61 -1.19 27.16
C ILE A 73 -7.16 0.20 27.47
N ILE A 74 -8.46 0.27 27.77
CA ILE A 74 -9.02 1.34 28.57
C ILE A 74 -8.85 0.91 30.03
N GLN A 75 -7.79 1.41 30.65
CA GLN A 75 -7.66 1.49 32.10
C GLN A 75 -7.54 2.96 32.48
#